data_AF-A0A553AMZ5-F1
#
_entry.id   AF-A0A553AMZ5-F1
#
_cell.length_a   1.000
_cell.length_b   1.000
_cell.length_c   1.000
_cell.angle_alpha   90.00
_cell.angle_beta   90.00
_cell.angle_gamma   90.00
#
_symmetry.space_group_name_H-M   'P 1'
#
loop_
_entity.id
_entity.type
_entity.pdbx_description
1 polymer ?
#
loop_
_entity_poly.entity_id
_entity_poly.type
_entity_poly.pdbx_seq_one_letter_code
_entity_poly.pdbx_strand_id
1 'polypeptide(L)'
;MTCAIVGEVKSATRRRRGQVANLAGRLAEDSVAARYEAEGCKVLQARWRGQAGEIDLIVRDGADIVFVEVKKSSTHALAAHRLDRRQMDRICLAALEYAEGIDGGRPIGMRFDAALVDDLGRIDIIRNAFGMN
;
A
#
# COMPACT_ATOMS: atom_id res chain seq x y z
N MET A 1 26.62 3.83 35.72
CA MET A 1 25.57 4.76 35.25
C MET A 1 25.61 5.06 33.75
N THR A 2 26.77 5.02 33.07
CA THR A 2 26.91 5.45 31.66
C THR A 2 26.23 4.53 30.62
N CYS A 3 26.11 3.22 30.87
CA CYS A 3 25.52 2.27 29.91
C CYS A 3 23.98 2.43 29.75
N ALA A 4 23.27 2.79 30.82
CA ALA A 4 21.82 2.95 30.81
C ALA A 4 21.38 4.16 29.96
N ILE A 5 22.10 5.28 30.07
CA ILE A 5 21.83 6.51 29.31
C ILE A 5 22.00 6.28 27.80
N VAL A 6 23.04 5.53 27.40
CA VAL A 6 23.25 5.19 25.97
C VAL A 6 22.15 4.27 25.43
N GLY A 7 21.66 3.32 26.24
CA GLY A 7 20.54 2.44 25.86
C GLY A 7 19.22 3.20 25.67
N GLU A 8 18.95 4.16 26.56
CA GLU A 8 17.75 4.99 26.51
C GLU A 8 17.73 5.94 25.31
N VAL A 9 18.86 6.57 24.99
CA VAL A 9 19.02 7.42 23.79
C VAL A 9 18.85 6.63 22.48
N LYS A 10 19.38 5.40 22.40
CA LYS A 10 19.19 4.52 21.23
C LYS A 10 17.72 4.12 21.05
N SER A 11 17.02 3.81 22.14
CA SER A 11 15.59 3.49 22.15
C SER A 11 14.73 4.67 21.67
N ALA A 12 15.00 5.87 22.18
CA ALA A 12 14.32 7.10 21.77
C ALA A 12 14.54 7.42 20.28
N THR A 13 15.76 7.23 19.78
CA THR A 13 16.09 7.45 18.35
C THR A 13 15.35 6.47 17.44
N ARG A 14 15.26 5.18 17.83
CA ARG A 14 14.49 4.18 17.10
C ARG A 14 13.00 4.52 17.08
N ARG A 15 12.43 4.93 18.22
CA ARG A 15 11.01 5.35 18.32
C ARG A 15 10.71 6.53 17.39
N ARG A 16 11.57 7.56 17.40
CA ARG A 16 11.42 8.74 16.54
C ARG A 16 11.50 8.37 15.05
N ARG A 17 12.45 7.50 14.66
CA ARG A 17 12.53 6.99 13.28
C ARG A 17 11.27 6.23 12.87
N GLY A 18 10.73 5.39 13.76
CA GLY A 18 9.47 4.67 13.51
C GLY A 18 8.28 5.62 13.32
N GLN A 19 8.18 6.68 14.14
CA GLN A 19 7.14 7.70 14.00
C GLN A 19 7.26 8.45 12.66
N VAL A 20 8.46 8.86 12.28
CA VAL A 20 8.71 9.54 11.00
C VAL A 20 8.38 8.62 9.83
N ALA A 21 8.80 7.36 9.87
CA ALA A 21 8.48 6.39 8.83
C ALA A 21 6.96 6.16 8.72
N ASN A 22 6.25 6.09 9.84
CA ASN A 22 4.79 5.94 9.85
C ASN A 22 4.08 7.15 9.22
N LEU A 23 4.48 8.37 9.59
CA LEU A 23 3.91 9.58 8.99
C LEU A 23 4.22 9.68 7.49
N ALA A 24 5.47 9.37 7.10
CA ALA A 24 5.88 9.35 5.71
C ALA A 24 5.14 8.29 4.88
N GLY A 25 4.78 7.15 5.49
CA GLY A 25 3.93 6.13 4.87
C GLY A 25 2.51 6.66 4.61
N ARG A 26 1.88 7.30 5.60
CA ARG A 26 0.54 7.90 5.43
C ARG A 26 0.51 8.96 4.33
N LEU A 27 1.51 9.84 4.30
CA LEU A 27 1.60 10.85 3.25
C LEU A 27 1.78 10.23 1.86
N ALA A 28 2.49 9.10 1.77
CA ALA A 28 2.61 8.36 0.51
C ALA A 28 1.25 7.76 0.08
N GLU A 29 0.53 7.10 1.00
CA GLU A 29 -0.83 6.59 0.75
C GLU A 29 -1.77 7.69 0.27
N ASP A 30 -1.82 8.83 0.97
CA ASP A 30 -2.70 9.96 0.64
C ASP A 30 -2.35 10.55 -0.74
N SER A 31 -1.05 10.63 -1.08
CA SER A 31 -0.61 11.13 -2.38
C SER A 31 -0.97 10.18 -3.52
N VAL A 32 -0.90 8.86 -3.29
CA VAL A 32 -1.32 7.84 -4.25
C VAL A 32 -2.83 7.88 -4.45
N ALA A 33 -3.61 8.03 -3.38
CA ALA A 33 -5.05 8.21 -3.48
C ALA A 33 -5.42 9.42 -4.35
N ALA A 34 -4.81 10.58 -4.08
CA ALA A 34 -5.02 11.79 -4.88
C ALA A 34 -4.61 11.60 -6.36
N ARG A 35 -3.55 10.82 -6.63
CA ARG A 35 -3.13 10.50 -7.99
C ARG A 35 -4.19 9.70 -8.75
N TYR A 36 -4.80 8.69 -8.12
CA TYR A 36 -5.89 7.91 -8.70
C TYR A 36 -7.14 8.76 -8.93
N GLU A 37 -7.51 9.62 -7.97
CA GLU A 37 -8.64 10.55 -8.13
C GLU A 37 -8.43 11.51 -9.30
N ALA A 38 -7.21 12.02 -9.48
CA ALA A 38 -6.84 12.86 -10.62
C ALA A 38 -6.90 12.10 -11.97
N GLU A 39 -6.81 10.76 -11.97
CA GLU A 39 -7.05 9.91 -13.14
C GLU A 39 -8.54 9.55 -13.35
N GLY A 40 -9.45 10.07 -12.52
CA GLY A 40 -10.88 9.80 -12.60
C GLY A 40 -11.33 8.53 -11.87
N CYS A 41 -10.44 7.88 -11.12
CA CYS A 41 -10.81 6.77 -10.25
C CYS A 41 -11.51 7.28 -8.99
N LYS A 42 -12.31 6.42 -8.35
CA LYS A 42 -12.93 6.71 -7.05
C LYS A 42 -12.24 5.94 -5.95
N VAL A 43 -11.74 6.61 -4.91
CA VAL A 43 -11.25 5.94 -3.70
C VAL A 43 -12.44 5.33 -2.95
N LEU A 44 -12.40 4.01 -2.72
CA LEU A 44 -13.43 3.29 -1.99
C LEU A 44 -13.07 3.14 -0.51
N GLN A 45 -11.81 2.78 -0.23
CA GLN A 45 -11.26 2.63 1.11
C GLN A 45 -9.76 2.91 1.09
N ALA A 46 -9.23 3.42 2.20
CA ALA A 46 -7.80 3.54 2.46
C ALA A 46 -7.47 2.84 3.79
N ARG A 47 -6.33 2.14 3.82
CA ARG A 47 -5.86 1.33 4.96
C ARG A 47 -6.93 0.33 5.44
N TRP A 48 -7.54 -0.36 4.50
CA TRP A 48 -8.54 -1.37 4.81
C TRP A 48 -7.89 -2.54 5.55
N ARG A 49 -8.58 -3.06 6.57
CA ARG A 49 -8.11 -4.19 7.39
C ARG A 49 -9.20 -5.24 7.49
N GLY A 50 -8.87 -6.44 7.06
CA GLY A 50 -9.68 -7.65 7.21
C GLY A 50 -8.99 -8.67 8.10
N GLN A 51 -9.58 -9.86 8.19
CA GLN A 51 -8.97 -11.00 8.86
C GLN A 51 -7.80 -11.57 8.06
N ALA A 52 -7.89 -11.53 6.72
CA ALA A 52 -6.86 -12.06 5.82
C ALA A 52 -5.62 -11.15 5.69
N GLY A 53 -5.77 -9.86 6.00
CA GLY A 53 -4.66 -8.91 5.92
C GLY A 53 -5.10 -7.45 5.81
N GLU A 54 -4.15 -6.62 5.37
CA GLU A 54 -4.35 -5.19 5.14
C GLU A 54 -4.19 -4.89 3.65
N ILE A 55 -4.92 -3.89 3.16
CA ILE A 55 -4.76 -3.31 1.82
C ILE A 55 -4.63 -1.79 1.98
N ASP A 56 -3.54 -1.23 1.47
CA ASP A 56 -3.22 0.18 1.66
C ASP A 56 -4.26 1.10 1.01
N LEU A 57 -4.68 0.77 -0.21
CA LEU A 57 -5.68 1.56 -0.93
C LEU A 57 -6.53 0.68 -1.84
N ILE A 58 -7.83 0.94 -1.85
CA ILE A 58 -8.80 0.28 -2.72
C ILE A 58 -9.55 1.34 -3.50
N VAL A 59 -9.49 1.26 -4.83
CA VAL A 59 -10.13 2.23 -5.72
C VAL A 59 -11.04 1.54 -6.74
N ARG A 60 -11.97 2.30 -7.30
CA ARG A 60 -12.77 1.92 -8.46
C ARG A 60 -12.25 2.61 -9.70
N ASP A 61 -11.93 1.83 -10.70
CA ASP A 61 -11.50 2.26 -12.04
C ASP A 61 -12.48 1.68 -13.06
N GLY A 62 -13.47 2.49 -13.46
CA GLY A 62 -14.60 2.01 -14.27
C GLY A 62 -15.37 0.88 -13.59
N ALA A 63 -15.35 -0.30 -14.21
CA ALA A 63 -16.00 -1.51 -13.70
C ALA A 63 -15.14 -2.32 -12.72
N ASP A 64 -13.84 -2.00 -12.64
CA ASP A 64 -12.88 -2.80 -11.87
C ASP A 64 -12.73 -2.26 -10.44
N ILE A 65 -12.41 -3.16 -9.51
CA ILE A 65 -11.81 -2.81 -8.22
C ILE A 65 -10.31 -3.02 -8.34
N VAL A 66 -9.57 -1.99 -7.98
CA VAL A 66 -8.12 -2.00 -7.97
C VAL A 66 -7.65 -2.00 -6.52
N PHE A 67 -6.88 -3.02 -6.17
CA PHE A 67 -6.22 -3.17 -4.88
C PHE A 67 -4.77 -2.74 -5.03
N VAL A 68 -4.38 -1.72 -4.27
CA VAL A 68 -3.09 -1.05 -4.44
C VAL A 68 -2.26 -1.24 -3.18
N GLU A 69 -1.05 -1.79 -3.36
CA GLU A 69 0.00 -1.74 -2.34
C GLU A 69 0.83 -0.48 -2.55
N VAL A 70 1.06 0.31 -1.50
CA VAL A 70 1.87 1.52 -1.54
C VAL A 70 3.23 1.27 -0.89
N LYS A 71 4.31 1.43 -1.66
CA LYS A 71 5.68 1.28 -1.17
C LYS A 71 6.44 2.60 -1.30
N LYS A 72 7.08 3.01 -0.21
CA LYS A 72 8.18 3.97 -0.32
C LYS A 72 9.34 3.33 -1.07
N SER A 73 9.85 4.04 -2.06
CA SER A 73 10.91 3.60 -2.96
C SER A 73 12.03 4.63 -2.95
N SER A 74 13.29 4.20 -3.03
CA SER A 74 14.35 5.10 -3.49
C SER A 74 14.53 4.88 -4.99
N THR A 75 14.92 5.92 -5.72
CA THR A 75 14.98 5.95 -7.20
C THR A 75 15.78 4.81 -7.86
N HIS A 76 16.64 4.09 -7.12
CA HIS A 76 17.46 2.99 -7.64
C HIS A 76 16.87 1.59 -7.38
N ALA A 77 15.71 1.48 -6.72
CA ALA A 77 15.21 0.21 -6.16
C ALA A 77 14.00 -0.39 -6.90
N LEU A 78 13.58 0.15 -8.05
CA LEU A 78 12.39 -0.31 -8.82
C LEU A 78 12.25 -1.84 -8.94
N ALA A 79 13.33 -2.56 -9.24
CA ALA A 79 13.31 -4.03 -9.33
C ALA A 79 13.07 -4.75 -7.98
N ALA A 80 13.48 -4.15 -6.87
CA ALA A 80 13.31 -4.68 -5.52
C ALA A 80 11.87 -4.50 -4.99
N HIS A 81 11.02 -3.75 -5.70
CA HIS A 81 9.65 -3.48 -5.26
C HIS A 81 8.64 -4.52 -5.72
N ARG A 82 9.04 -5.51 -6.55
CA ARG A 82 8.21 -6.68 -6.82
C ARG A 82 7.70 -7.26 -5.51
N LEU A 83 6.40 -7.51 -5.45
CA LEU A 83 5.79 -8.16 -4.31
C LEU A 83 6.31 -9.59 -4.25
N ASP A 84 6.75 -10.01 -3.07
CA ASP A 84 7.09 -11.42 -2.90
C ASP A 84 5.82 -12.28 -2.94
N ARG A 85 5.99 -13.60 -3.10
CA ARG A 85 4.85 -14.52 -3.22
C ARG A 85 3.91 -14.46 -2.01
N ARG A 86 4.45 -14.29 -0.80
CA ARG A 86 3.65 -14.22 0.43
C ARG A 86 2.85 -12.93 0.51
N GLN A 87 3.42 -11.81 0.04
CA GLN A 87 2.70 -10.54 -0.09
C GLN A 87 1.55 -10.67 -1.08
N MET A 88 1.81 -11.25 -2.26
CA MET A 88 0.77 -11.49 -3.26
C MET A 88 -0.36 -12.34 -2.70
N ASP A 89 -0.05 -13.49 -2.07
CA ASP A 89 -1.07 -14.39 -1.52
C ASP A 89 -1.92 -13.69 -0.43
N ARG A 90 -1.30 -12.88 0.44
CA ARG A 90 -2.02 -12.12 1.47
C ARG A 90 -2.96 -11.07 0.88
N ILE A 91 -2.49 -10.30 -0.11
CA ILE A 91 -3.29 -9.27 -0.76
C ILE A 91 -4.45 -9.91 -1.53
N CYS A 92 -4.23 -11.05 -2.19
CA CYS A 92 -5.29 -11.79 -2.86
C CYS A 92 -6.40 -12.24 -1.89
N LEU A 93 -6.04 -12.81 -0.74
CA LEU A 93 -7.02 -13.23 0.27
C LEU A 93 -7.78 -12.03 0.85
N ALA A 94 -7.09 -10.94 1.15
CA ALA A 94 -7.68 -9.70 1.61
C ALA A 94 -8.65 -9.09 0.58
N ALA A 95 -8.30 -9.14 -0.70
CA ALA A 95 -9.13 -8.65 -1.80
C ALA A 95 -10.42 -9.48 -1.97
N LEU A 96 -10.33 -10.80 -1.81
CA LEU A 96 -11.51 -11.67 -1.81
C LEU A 96 -12.44 -11.34 -0.64
N GLU A 97 -11.91 -11.22 0.58
CA GLU A 97 -12.68 -10.84 1.77
C GLU A 97 -13.38 -9.47 1.57
N TYR A 98 -12.67 -8.48 1.01
CA TYR A 98 -13.27 -7.18 0.69
C TYR A 98 -14.40 -7.31 -0.35
N ALA A 99 -14.19 -8.10 -1.40
CA ALA A 99 -15.16 -8.27 -2.49
C ALA A 99 -16.44 -8.98 -2.06
N GLU A 100 -16.35 -9.95 -1.14
CA GLU A 100 -17.52 -10.63 -0.56
C GLU A 100 -18.51 -9.65 0.07
N GLY A 101 -18.02 -8.54 0.63
CA GLY A 101 -18.84 -7.53 1.29
C GLY A 101 -19.57 -6.54 0.38
N ILE A 102 -19.28 -6.50 -0.92
CA ILE A 102 -19.60 -5.32 -1.75
C ILE A 102 -20.66 -5.56 -2.80
N ASP A 103 -20.82 -6.79 -3.31
CA ASP A 103 -21.55 -6.89 -4.59
C ASP A 103 -22.45 -8.11 -4.81
N GLY A 104 -23.06 -8.66 -3.76
CA GLY A 104 -24.27 -9.49 -3.89
C GLY A 104 -24.22 -10.62 -4.94
N GLY A 105 -23.02 -11.11 -5.30
CA GLY A 105 -22.78 -12.15 -6.31
C GLY A 105 -22.47 -11.70 -7.76
N ARG A 106 -22.25 -10.41 -8.07
CA ARG A 106 -21.82 -10.00 -9.43
C ARG A 106 -20.31 -10.22 -9.64
N PRO A 107 -19.87 -10.70 -10.81
CA PRO A 107 -18.46 -10.71 -11.17
C PRO A 107 -17.95 -9.27 -11.28
N ILE A 108 -16.88 -8.97 -10.56
CA ILE A 108 -16.18 -7.69 -10.63
C ILE A 108 -14.76 -7.97 -11.12
N GLY A 109 -14.28 -7.18 -12.08
CA GLY A 109 -12.87 -7.24 -12.46
C GLY A 109 -12.00 -6.80 -11.29
N MET A 110 -10.98 -7.59 -10.97
CA MET A 110 -10.02 -7.27 -9.93
C MET A 110 -8.66 -7.02 -10.55
N ARG A 111 -8.05 -5.90 -10.18
CA ARG A 111 -6.70 -5.52 -10.58
C ARG A 111 -5.84 -5.30 -9.35
N PHE A 112 -4.57 -5.68 -9.42
CA PHE A 112 -3.61 -5.44 -8.36
C PHE A 112 -2.49 -4.53 -8.86
N ASP A 113 -2.37 -3.36 -8.27
CA ASP A 113 -1.36 -2.37 -8.62
C ASP A 113 -0.34 -2.23 -7.49
N ALA A 114 0.88 -1.82 -7.83
CA ALA A 114 1.89 -1.40 -6.87
C ALA A 114 2.25 0.06 -7.14
N ALA A 115 2.07 0.93 -6.15
CA ALA A 115 2.42 2.35 -6.24
C ALA A 115 3.72 2.60 -5.49
N LEU A 116 4.71 3.17 -6.17
CA LEU A 116 6.03 3.49 -5.64
C LEU A 116 6.15 4.99 -5.43
N VAL A 117 6.45 5.41 -4.21
CA VAL A 117 6.61 6.83 -3.86
C VAL A 117 8.04 7.12 -3.49
N ASP A 118 8.71 8.00 -4.24
CA ASP A 118 10.08 8.40 -3.96
C ASP A 118 10.20 9.46 -2.85
N ASP A 119 11.43 9.78 -2.45
CA ASP A 119 11.69 10.79 -1.41
C ASP A 119 11.32 12.22 -1.84
N LEU A 120 11.12 12.46 -3.14
CA LEU A 120 10.64 13.71 -3.69
C LEU A 120 9.12 13.72 -3.89
N GLY A 121 8.43 12.63 -3.52
CA GLY A 121 6.99 12.46 -3.66
C GLY A 121 6.53 12.09 -5.06
N ARG A 122 7.44 11.71 -5.97
CA ARG A 122 7.06 11.22 -7.30
C ARG A 122 6.45 9.84 -7.17
N ILE A 123 5.37 9.62 -7.90
CA ILE A 123 4.59 8.39 -7.88
C ILE A 123 4.78 7.66 -9.21
N ASP A 124 5.21 6.41 -9.13
CA ASP A 124 5.18 5.46 -10.24
C ASP A 124 4.18 4.34 -9.92
N ILE A 125 3.25 4.06 -10.84
CA ILE A 125 2.21 3.06 -10.66
C ILE A 125 2.49 1.90 -11.61
N ILE A 126 2.87 0.76 -11.04
CA ILE A 126 2.98 -0.50 -11.75
C ILE A 126 1.59 -1.12 -11.76
N ARG A 127 0.86 -0.89 -12.86
CA ARG A 127 -0.45 -1.51 -13.07
C ARG A 127 -0.31 -3.00 -13.34
N ASN A 128 -1.25 -3.81 -12.85
CA ASN A 128 -1.17 -5.27 -12.95
C ASN A 128 0.17 -5.81 -12.39
N ALA A 129 0.58 -5.30 -11.23
CA ALA A 129 1.83 -5.69 -10.58
C ALA A 129 1.95 -7.21 -10.35
N PHE A 130 0.80 -7.89 -10.23
CA PHE A 130 0.64 -9.34 -10.24
C PHE A 130 -0.83 -9.70 -10.52
N GLY A 131 -1.09 -10.95 -10.91
CA GLY A 131 -2.40 -11.41 -11.37
C GLY A 131 -2.27 -12.21 -12.68
N MET A 132 -3.36 -12.81 -13.16
CA MET A 132 -3.32 -13.55 -14.43
C MET A 132 -3.14 -12.57 -15.60
N ASN A 133 -2.10 -12.82 -16.41
CA ASN A 133 -2.03 -12.37 -17.80
C ASN A 133 -3.05 -13.11 -18.66
#